data_AF-A0A9W8EW95-F1
#
_entry.id   AF-A0A9W8EW95-F1
#
_cell.length_a   1.000
_cell.length_b   1.000
_cell.length_c   1.000
_cell.angle_alpha   90.00
_cell.angle_beta   90.00
_cell.angle_gamma   90.00
#
_symmetry.space_group_name_H-M   'P 1'
#
loop_
_entity.id
_entity.type
_entity.pdbx_description
1 polymer ?
#
loop_
_entity_poly.entity_id
_entity_poly.type
_entity_poly.pdbx_seq_one_letter_code
_entity_poly.pdbx_strand_id
1 'polypeptide(L)'
;MFDPDDLRGMFNSIRLRRRTRTYFMLGASLGPILAISNPADYIKALGILINEYDTFMAESGNKTKKSKGGEEHGSASQGSYEQSNFSYLDTHTPPFDLDFLQVFDTFCQITVIMYTKLADSLLSIAITQSAFDNIAKIDSQFKKVIGTVTKELDELIKNAITKELQLIDPLDMASPENEINTDWETSSIYK
;
A
#
# COMPACT_ATOMS: atom_id res chain seq x y z
N MET A 1 -24.06 6.25 -6.73
CA MET A 1 -23.30 6.52 -5.50
C MET A 1 -22.72 5.17 -5.10
N PHE A 2 -21.39 5.04 -5.05
CA PHE A 2 -20.75 3.75 -4.76
C PHE A 2 -21.16 3.27 -3.35
N ASP A 3 -21.53 2.00 -3.23
CA ASP A 3 -21.76 1.37 -1.93
C ASP A 3 -20.43 1.30 -1.16
N PRO A 4 -20.40 1.62 0.15
CA PRO A 4 -19.22 1.41 0.99
C PRO A 4 -18.58 0.01 0.85
N ASP A 5 -19.40 -1.02 0.64
CA ASP A 5 -18.90 -2.38 0.48
C ASP A 5 -18.28 -2.63 -0.91
N ASP A 6 -18.76 -1.95 -1.96
CA ASP A 6 -18.14 -1.99 -3.30
C ASP A 6 -16.75 -1.33 -3.28
N LEU A 7 -16.64 -0.18 -2.61
CA LEU A 7 -15.36 0.49 -2.37
C LEU A 7 -14.40 -0.44 -1.64
N ARG A 8 -14.84 -1.06 -0.54
CA ARG A 8 -14.03 -2.02 0.21
C ARG A 8 -13.57 -3.20 -0.63
N GLY A 9 -14.45 -3.73 -1.49
CA GLY A 9 -14.12 -4.76 -2.46
C GLY A 9 -13.03 -4.33 -3.44
N MET A 10 -13.12 -3.11 -3.98
CA MET A 10 -12.12 -2.54 -4.90
C MET A 10 -10.73 -2.40 -4.27
N PHE A 11 -10.65 -2.04 -2.99
CA PHE A 11 -9.38 -1.85 -2.28
C PHE A 11 -8.82 -3.15 -1.64
N ASN A 12 -9.52 -4.28 -1.74
CA ASN A 12 -9.13 -5.55 -1.11
C ASN A 12 -8.06 -6.35 -1.88
N SER A 13 -7.32 -5.71 -2.79
CA SER A 13 -6.26 -6.36 -3.57
C SER A 13 -5.09 -6.82 -2.68
N ILE A 14 -4.51 -7.97 -2.99
CA ILE A 14 -3.28 -8.50 -2.35
C ILE A 14 -2.15 -7.45 -2.38
N ARG A 15 -2.10 -6.63 -3.44
CA ARG A 15 -1.12 -5.55 -3.60
C ARG A 15 -1.33 -4.45 -2.57
N LEU A 16 -2.59 -4.06 -2.33
CA LEU A 16 -2.94 -3.05 -1.33
C LEU A 16 -2.79 -3.59 0.09
N ARG A 17 -3.17 -4.84 0.36
CA ARG A 17 -2.99 -5.48 1.68
C ARG A 17 -1.53 -5.46 2.15
N ARG A 18 -0.56 -5.70 1.26
CA ARG A 18 0.87 -5.61 1.59
C ARG A 18 1.26 -4.17 1.96
N ARG A 19 0.73 -3.17 1.26
CA ARG A 19 1.01 -1.75 1.51
C ARG A 19 0.33 -1.23 2.77
N THR A 20 -0.89 -1.70 3.06
CA THR A 20 -1.60 -1.38 4.30
C THR A 20 -0.73 -1.67 5.51
N ARG A 21 -0.05 -2.83 5.51
CA ARG A 21 0.87 -3.20 6.60
C ARG A 21 2.04 -2.23 6.72
N THR A 22 2.62 -1.84 5.59
CA THR A 22 3.73 -0.89 5.55
C THR A 22 3.33 0.49 6.09
N TYR A 23 2.16 1.01 5.70
CA TYR A 23 1.67 2.30 6.17
C TYR A 23 1.25 2.25 7.64
N PHE A 24 0.65 1.14 8.08
CA PHE A 24 0.35 0.92 9.48
C PHE A 24 1.62 0.92 10.34
N MET A 25 2.64 0.18 9.94
CA MET A 25 3.95 0.13 10.63
C MET A 25 4.57 1.52 10.76
N LEU A 26 4.64 2.27 9.66
CA LEU A 26 5.17 3.63 9.68
C LEU A 26 4.30 4.56 10.56
N GLY A 27 2.98 4.50 10.43
CA GLY A 27 2.04 5.30 11.24
C GLY A 27 2.13 5.00 12.73
N ALA A 28 2.18 3.73 13.12
CA ALA A 28 2.30 3.29 14.52
C ALA A 28 3.63 3.75 15.14
N SER A 29 4.73 3.61 14.41
CA SER A 29 6.06 4.06 14.85
C SER A 29 6.19 5.57 15.06
N LEU A 30 5.35 6.38 14.39
CA LEU A 30 5.33 7.83 14.60
C LEU A 30 4.69 8.21 15.94
N GLY A 31 3.77 7.41 16.48
CA GLY A 31 3.06 7.72 17.71
C GLY A 31 3.99 8.06 18.90
N PRO A 32 4.95 7.18 19.26
CA PRO A 32 5.92 7.46 20.31
C PRO A 32 6.82 8.66 20.00
N ILE A 33 7.20 8.87 18.74
CA ILE A 33 8.07 10.00 18.34
C ILE A 33 7.33 11.33 18.50
N LEU A 34 6.02 11.36 18.22
CA LEU A 34 5.18 12.52 18.45
C LEU A 34 5.06 12.91 19.94
N ALA A 35 5.39 12.01 20.87
CA ALA A 35 5.41 12.34 22.30
C ALA A 35 6.70 13.07 22.75
N ILE A 36 7.77 13.09 21.94
CA ILE A 36 9.05 13.71 22.30
C ILE A 36 8.91 15.24 22.41
N SER A 37 9.10 15.81 23.59
CA SER A 37 8.93 17.26 23.79
C SER A 37 10.09 18.10 23.26
N ASN A 38 11.32 17.56 23.26
CA ASN A 38 12.50 18.28 22.79
C ASN A 38 12.51 18.32 21.24
N PRO A 39 12.52 19.51 20.61
CA PRO A 39 12.49 19.65 19.15
C PRO A 39 13.69 19.01 18.43
N ALA A 40 14.88 19.11 19.01
CA ALA A 40 16.09 18.56 18.41
C ALA A 40 16.10 17.03 18.45
N ASP A 41 15.65 16.46 19.57
CA ASP A 41 15.55 15.00 19.72
C ASP A 41 14.41 14.44 18.87
N TYR A 42 13.31 15.19 18.73
CA TYR A 42 12.20 14.86 17.84
C TYR A 42 12.66 14.72 16.37
N ILE A 43 13.37 15.72 15.84
CA ILE A 43 13.85 15.70 14.45
C ILE A 43 14.86 14.57 14.24
N LYS A 44 15.75 14.32 15.21
CA LYS A 44 16.69 13.20 15.16
C LYS A 44 15.96 11.85 15.16
N ALA A 45 15.00 11.65 16.05
CA ALA A 45 14.21 10.42 16.13
C ALA A 45 13.44 10.17 14.84
N LEU A 46 12.83 11.21 14.25
CA LEU A 46 12.20 11.11 12.92
C LEU A 46 13.20 10.69 11.84
N GLY A 47 14.39 11.31 11.83
CA GLY A 47 15.44 10.94 10.87
C GLY A 47 15.88 9.47 11.00
N ILE A 48 16.03 8.98 12.22
CA ILE A 48 16.35 7.57 12.50
C ILE A 48 15.22 6.66 12.02
N LEU A 49 13.97 6.96 12.36
CA LEU A 49 12.81 6.16 11.92
C LEU A 49 12.75 6.03 10.40
N ILE A 50 12.92 7.14 9.68
CA ILE A 50 12.89 7.12 8.22
C ILE A 50 14.04 6.28 7.64
N ASN A 51 15.23 6.31 8.26
CA ASN A 51 16.33 5.43 7.88
C ASN A 51 15.99 3.95 8.10
N GLU A 52 15.42 3.61 9.26
CA GLU A 52 15.00 2.24 9.58
C GLU A 52 13.94 1.74 8.60
N TYR A 53 12.95 2.58 8.28
CA TYR A 53 11.91 2.28 7.31
C TYR A 53 12.48 2.02 5.91
N ASP A 54 13.44 2.83 5.45
CA ASP A 54 14.12 2.61 4.17
C ASP A 54 14.86 1.27 4.14
N THR A 55 15.59 0.94 5.20
CA THR A 55 16.30 -0.33 5.33
C THR A 55 15.33 -1.51 5.31
N PHE A 56 14.24 -1.42 6.05
CA PHE A 56 13.20 -2.45 6.08
C PHE A 56 12.58 -2.68 4.69
N MET A 57 12.27 -1.59 3.96
CA MET A 57 11.71 -1.68 2.62
C MET A 57 12.70 -2.29 1.61
N ALA A 58 13.99 -1.99 1.72
CA ALA A 58 15.04 -2.58 0.89
C ALA A 58 15.17 -4.09 1.13
N GLU A 59 15.09 -4.54 2.38
CA GLU A 59 15.19 -5.96 2.74
C GLU A 59 13.94 -6.76 2.32
N SER A 60 12.75 -6.17 2.49
CA SER A 60 11.50 -6.81 2.08
C SER A 60 11.38 -6.98 0.55
N GLY A 61 12.02 -6.13 -0.25
CA GLY A 61 12.02 -6.23 -1.71
C GLY A 61 12.79 -7.45 -2.26
N ASN A 62 13.81 -7.93 -1.52
CA ASN A 62 14.70 -8.99 -1.97
C ASN A 62 14.14 -10.41 -1.77
N LYS A 63 13.14 -10.61 -0.89
CA LYS A 63 12.57 -11.95 -0.61
C LYS A 63 11.72 -12.51 -1.76
N THR A 64 11.34 -11.67 -2.74
CA THR A 64 10.43 -12.05 -3.84
C THR A 64 11.07 -12.87 -4.97
N LYS A 65 12.38 -13.16 -4.95
CA LYS A 65 13.05 -13.99 -5.98
C LYS A 65 13.25 -15.47 -5.60
N LYS A 66 12.82 -15.91 -4.41
CA LYS A 66 13.07 -17.28 -3.94
C LYS A 66 11.87 -17.90 -3.23
N SER A 67 10.74 -18.00 -3.93
CA SER A 67 9.77 -19.06 -3.63
C SER A 67 8.86 -19.27 -4.83
N LYS A 68 9.10 -20.35 -5.59
CA LYS A 68 8.22 -20.87 -6.62
C LYS A 68 7.75 -22.23 -6.11
N GLY A 69 6.45 -22.34 -5.82
CA GLY A 69 5.77 -23.62 -5.56
C GLY A 69 4.90 -23.61 -4.31
N GLY A 70 3.58 -23.73 -4.49
CA GLY A 70 2.63 -24.08 -3.43
C GLY A 70 1.30 -23.35 -3.54
N GLU A 71 0.25 -24.10 -3.87
CA GLU A 71 -1.13 -23.68 -4.03
C GLU A 71 -1.79 -23.12 -2.76
N GLU A 72 -2.84 -22.35 -2.98
CA GLU A 72 -3.61 -21.59 -2.00
C GLU A 72 -4.46 -22.48 -1.09
N HIS A 73 -4.36 -22.28 0.22
CA HIS A 73 -5.52 -22.31 1.11
C HIS A 73 -5.29 -21.35 2.28
N GLY A 74 -6.32 -20.56 2.57
CA GLY A 74 -6.29 -19.44 3.49
C GLY A 74 -5.83 -19.81 4.91
N SER A 75 -4.79 -19.14 5.35
CA SER A 75 -4.61 -18.65 6.71
C SER A 75 -3.51 -17.60 6.61
N ALA A 76 -3.81 -16.37 7.01
CA ALA A 76 -2.83 -15.31 7.08
C ALA A 76 -1.62 -15.84 7.85
N SER A 77 -0.54 -16.11 7.12
CA SER A 77 0.69 -16.61 7.69
C SER A 77 1.17 -15.57 8.69
N GLN A 78 0.99 -15.93 9.95
CA GLN A 78 1.53 -15.28 11.12
C GLN A 78 3.05 -15.46 11.07
N GLY A 79 3.69 -14.71 10.18
CA GLY A 79 5.12 -14.50 10.22
C GLY A 79 5.38 -13.68 11.46
N SER A 80 5.78 -14.35 12.55
CA SER A 80 6.66 -13.72 13.53
C SER A 80 7.86 -13.20 12.76
N TYR A 81 7.82 -11.92 12.41
CA TYR A 81 9.03 -11.20 12.07
C TYR A 81 9.81 -11.20 13.39
N GLU A 82 10.85 -12.04 13.45
CA GLU A 82 11.86 -11.96 14.50
C GLU A 82 12.16 -10.49 14.72
N GLN A 83 12.06 -10.08 15.98
CA GLN A 83 12.32 -8.76 16.51
C GLN A 83 13.57 -8.17 15.85
N SER A 84 13.38 -7.45 14.74
CA SER A 84 14.46 -6.78 14.05
C SER A 84 14.93 -5.66 14.97
N ASN A 85 16.25 -5.45 15.04
CA ASN A 85 16.92 -4.45 15.90
C ASN A 85 16.63 -3.00 15.46
N PHE A 86 15.38 -2.64 15.21
CA PHE A 86 14.94 -1.28 14.93
C PHE A 86 14.60 -0.59 16.25
N SER A 87 15.11 0.62 16.44
CA SER A 87 14.91 1.39 17.67
C SER A 87 13.57 2.11 17.71
N TYR A 88 12.99 2.44 16.55
CA TYR A 88 11.75 3.20 16.46
C TYR A 88 10.68 2.52 15.59
N LEU A 89 11.07 1.68 14.62
CA LEU A 89 10.12 1.00 13.73
C LEU A 89 9.38 -0.15 14.45
N ASP A 90 8.08 0.01 14.65
CA ASP A 90 7.22 -1.03 15.24
C ASP A 90 6.75 -2.03 14.18
N THR A 91 7.23 -3.28 14.26
CA THR A 91 6.95 -4.34 13.29
C THR A 91 5.80 -5.27 13.68
N HIS A 92 5.12 -5.02 14.80
CA HIS A 92 4.03 -5.87 15.25
C HIS A 92 2.82 -5.80 14.30
N THR A 93 2.40 -6.95 13.77
CA THR A 93 1.17 -7.06 12.97
C THR A 93 -0.03 -7.38 13.87
N PRO A 94 -1.12 -6.59 13.82
CA PRO A 94 -2.32 -6.86 14.60
C PRO A 94 -2.99 -8.17 14.17
N PRO A 95 -3.76 -8.83 15.07
CA PRO A 95 -4.39 -10.14 14.80
C PRO A 95 -5.64 -10.06 13.89
N PHE A 96 -5.93 -8.91 13.30
CA PHE A 96 -7.08 -8.67 12.44
C PHE A 96 -6.64 -8.13 11.07
N ASP A 97 -7.52 -8.28 10.08
CA ASP A 97 -7.29 -7.74 8.75
C ASP A 97 -7.36 -6.21 8.76
N LEU A 98 -6.35 -5.57 8.16
CA LEU A 98 -6.28 -4.12 8.05
C LEU A 98 -7.07 -3.64 6.82
N ASP A 99 -8.05 -2.78 7.05
CA ASP A 99 -8.74 -2.03 5.99
C ASP A 99 -7.79 -0.94 5.45
N PHE A 100 -7.49 -1.02 4.15
CA PHE A 100 -6.57 -0.09 3.48
C PHE A 100 -7.00 1.37 3.62
N LEU A 101 -8.28 1.66 3.37
CA LEU A 101 -8.77 3.04 3.39
C LEU A 101 -8.67 3.63 4.79
N GLN A 102 -9.05 2.85 5.80
CA GLN A 102 -8.97 3.28 7.20
C GLN A 102 -7.53 3.49 7.66
N VAL A 103 -6.62 2.59 7.32
CA VAL A 103 -5.19 2.75 7.66
C VAL A 103 -4.57 3.94 6.92
N PHE A 104 -4.89 4.13 5.64
CA PHE A 104 -4.34 5.23 4.88
C PHE A 104 -4.87 6.59 5.35
N ASP A 105 -6.15 6.67 5.69
CA ASP A 105 -6.75 7.88 6.27
C ASP A 105 -6.08 8.24 7.59
N THR A 106 -6.00 7.29 8.52
CA THR A 106 -5.33 7.49 9.81
C THR A 106 -3.84 7.82 9.65
N PHE A 107 -3.16 7.20 8.68
CA PHE A 107 -1.79 7.55 8.32
C PHE A 107 -1.67 9.01 7.85
N CYS A 108 -2.59 9.49 7.02
CA CYS A 108 -2.62 10.89 6.59
C CYS A 108 -2.86 11.84 7.78
N GLN A 109 -3.78 11.51 8.68
CA GLN A 109 -4.02 12.31 9.89
C GLN A 109 -2.76 12.40 10.77
N ILE A 110 -2.11 11.28 11.04
CA ILE A 110 -0.85 11.23 11.81
C ILE A 110 0.25 12.03 11.09
N THR A 111 0.32 11.93 9.76
CA THR A 111 1.28 12.69 8.95
C THR A 111 1.05 14.20 9.09
N VAL A 112 -0.20 14.65 9.04
CA VAL A 112 -0.53 16.07 9.25
C VAL A 112 -0.07 16.54 10.63
N ILE A 113 -0.39 15.78 11.68
CA ILE A 113 0.04 16.09 13.06
C ILE A 113 1.57 16.18 13.15
N MET A 114 2.27 15.24 12.51
CA MET A 114 3.73 15.21 12.44
C MET A 114 4.30 16.45 11.76
N TYR A 115 3.76 16.86 10.61
CA TYR A 115 4.22 18.05 9.89
C TYR A 115 3.90 19.34 10.65
N THR A 116 2.75 19.43 11.32
CA THR A 116 2.42 20.59 12.19
C THR A 116 3.45 20.72 13.30
N LYS A 117 3.72 19.63 14.03
CA LYS A 117 4.74 19.63 15.10
C LYS A 117 6.14 19.91 14.56
N LEU A 118 6.47 19.42 13.36
CA LEU A 118 7.76 19.68 12.69
C LEU A 118 7.91 21.16 12.37
N ALA A 119 6.87 21.82 11.87
CA ALA A 119 6.87 23.26 11.61
C ALA A 119 7.11 24.07 12.90
N ASP A 120 6.43 23.73 14.00
CA ASP A 120 6.64 24.38 15.30
C ASP A 120 8.05 24.13 15.85
N SER A 121 8.54 22.90 15.69
CA SER A 121 9.89 22.50 16.12
C SER A 121 10.98 23.30 15.40
N LEU A 122 10.77 23.59 14.11
CA LEU A 122 11.70 24.40 13.30
C LEU A 122 11.79 25.85 13.74
N LEU A 123 10.73 26.41 14.34
CA LEU A 123 10.76 27.76 14.90
C LEU A 123 11.54 27.82 16.22
N SER A 124 11.69 26.69 16.91
CA SER A 124 12.31 26.60 18.23
C SER A 124 13.83 26.32 18.21
N ILE A 125 14.41 25.95 17.08
CA ILE A 125 15.83 25.55 16.99
C ILE A 125 16.57 26.27 15.87
N ALA A 126 17.89 26.42 16.04
CA ALA A 126 18.76 26.82 14.93
C ALA A 126 18.82 25.68 13.91
N ILE A 127 18.49 25.97 12.66
CA ILE A 127 18.50 24.98 11.57
C ILE A 127 19.94 24.61 11.26
N THR A 128 20.30 23.36 11.56
CA THR A 128 21.59 22.78 11.16
C THR A 128 21.45 22.08 9.81
N GLN A 129 22.56 21.93 9.08
CA GLN A 129 22.56 21.20 7.81
C GLN A 129 22.01 19.78 7.94
N SER A 130 22.38 19.07 9.01
CA SER A 130 21.87 17.72 9.29
C SER A 130 20.35 17.69 9.53
N ALA A 131 19.79 18.70 10.20
CA ALA A 131 18.35 18.81 10.37
C ALA A 131 17.65 19.03 9.02
N PHE A 132 18.21 19.88 8.15
CA PHE A 132 17.69 20.11 6.81
C PHE A 132 17.68 18.82 5.96
N ASP A 133 18.78 18.07 5.97
CA ASP A 133 18.89 16.82 5.22
C ASP A 133 17.88 15.76 5.72
N ASN A 134 17.69 15.67 7.05
CA ASN A 134 16.67 14.81 7.65
C ASN A 134 15.25 15.21 7.22
N ILE A 135 14.94 16.50 7.22
CA ILE A 135 13.63 17.02 6.80
C ILE A 135 13.38 16.75 5.31
N ALA A 136 14.39 16.99 4.46
CA ALA A 136 14.29 16.68 3.03
C ALA A 136 14.06 15.18 2.79
N LYS A 137 14.71 14.32 3.59
CA LYS A 137 14.53 12.86 3.50
C LYS A 137 13.12 12.43 3.94
N ILE A 138 12.64 12.98 5.06
CA ILE A 138 11.26 12.79 5.54
C ILE A 138 10.28 13.16 4.44
N ASP A 139 10.40 14.36 3.88
CA ASP A 139 9.50 14.87 2.85
C ASP A 139 9.51 14.00 1.58
N SER A 140 10.69 13.55 1.14
CA SER A 140 10.82 12.62 0.01
C SER A 140 10.04 11.32 0.24
N GLN A 141 10.08 10.77 1.46
CA GLN A 141 9.37 9.52 1.76
C GLN A 141 7.85 9.68 1.77
N PHE A 142 7.33 10.72 2.43
CA PHE A 142 5.88 10.96 2.43
C PHE A 142 5.37 11.26 1.02
N LYS A 143 6.12 12.00 0.19
CA LYS A 143 5.79 12.21 -1.23
C LYS A 143 5.74 10.90 -2.02
N LYS A 144 6.68 9.98 -1.78
CA LYS A 144 6.65 8.64 -2.40
C LYS A 144 5.39 7.89 -2.00
N VAL A 145 5.05 7.85 -0.70
CA VAL A 145 3.84 7.18 -0.21
C VAL A 145 2.60 7.73 -0.89
N ILE A 146 2.39 9.05 -0.81
CA ILE A 146 1.22 9.73 -1.39
C ILE A 146 1.17 9.48 -2.90
N GLY A 147 2.25 9.75 -3.62
CA GLY A 147 2.28 9.59 -5.07
C GLY A 147 2.04 8.14 -5.53
N THR A 148 2.44 7.15 -4.73
CA THR A 148 2.18 5.75 -5.07
C THR A 148 0.71 5.38 -4.83
N VAL A 149 0.09 5.88 -3.76
CA VAL A 149 -1.34 5.67 -3.48
C VAL A 149 -2.21 6.37 -4.53
N THR A 150 -1.89 7.62 -4.90
CA THR A 150 -2.63 8.34 -5.95
C THR A 150 -2.61 7.59 -7.27
N LYS A 151 -1.44 7.10 -7.71
CA LYS A 151 -1.33 6.31 -8.95
C LYS A 151 -2.17 5.04 -8.92
N GLU A 152 -2.18 4.33 -7.78
CA GLU A 152 -2.99 3.13 -7.65
C GLU A 152 -4.48 3.43 -7.63
N LEU A 153 -4.89 4.52 -6.97
CA LEU A 153 -6.27 4.97 -6.98
C LEU A 153 -6.71 5.29 -8.42
N ASP A 154 -5.87 5.99 -9.19
CA ASP A 154 -6.14 6.28 -10.60
C ASP A 154 -6.27 5.00 -11.43
N GLU A 155 -5.42 3.99 -11.20
CA GLU A 155 -5.51 2.68 -11.86
C GLU A 155 -6.81 1.96 -11.50
N LEU A 156 -7.18 1.92 -10.21
CA LEU A 156 -8.40 1.26 -9.74
C LEU A 156 -9.66 1.93 -10.32
N ILE A 157 -9.69 3.26 -10.33
CA ILE A 157 -10.80 4.03 -10.90
C ILE A 157 -10.93 3.76 -12.39
N LYS A 158 -9.83 3.80 -13.14
CA LYS A 158 -9.84 3.48 -14.59
C LYS A 158 -10.38 2.08 -14.84
N ASN A 159 -9.88 1.08 -14.10
CA ASN A 159 -10.32 -0.30 -14.24
C ASN A 159 -11.80 -0.48 -13.88
N ALA A 160 -12.29 0.19 -12.84
CA ALA A 160 -13.69 0.16 -12.46
C ALA A 160 -14.58 0.75 -13.57
N ILE A 161 -14.22 1.93 -14.08
CA ILE A 161 -14.97 2.57 -15.18
C ILE A 161 -14.96 1.70 -16.44
N THR A 162 -13.83 1.09 -16.79
CA THR A 162 -13.74 0.19 -17.95
C THR A 162 -14.65 -1.03 -17.79
N LYS A 163 -14.71 -1.64 -16.60
CA LYS A 163 -15.61 -2.78 -16.34
C LYS A 163 -17.07 -2.38 -16.44
N GLU A 164 -17.45 -1.25 -15.85
CA GLU A 164 -18.83 -0.75 -15.94
C GLU A 164 -19.22 -0.41 -17.38
N LEU A 165 -18.31 0.15 -18.17
CA LEU A 165 -18.53 0.39 -19.60
C LEU A 165 -18.67 -0.90 -20.41
N GLN A 166 -17.87 -1.93 -20.11
CA GLN A 166 -17.97 -3.23 -20.76
C GLN A 166 -19.32 -3.92 -20.53
N LEU A 167 -19.93 -3.73 -19.35
CA LEU A 167 -21.25 -4.27 -19.05
C LEU A 167 -22.38 -3.63 -19.87
N ILE A 168 -22.14 -2.44 -20.43
CA ILE A 168 -23.13 -1.65 -21.16
C ILE A 168 -22.97 -1.81 -22.68
N ASP A 169 -21.85 -2.37 -23.18
CA ASP A 169 -21.59 -2.50 -24.61
C ASP A 169 -22.57 -3.49 -25.27
N PRO A 170 -23.50 -3.03 -26.13
CA PRO A 170 -24.49 -3.90 -26.76
C PRO A 170 -23.88 -4.93 -27.73
N LEU A 171 -22.61 -4.77 -28.11
CA LEU A 171 -21.93 -5.62 -29.09
C LEU A 171 -21.45 -6.97 -28.52
N ASP A 172 -21.34 -7.13 -27.20
CA ASP A 172 -20.89 -8.40 -26.58
C ASP A 172 -22.07 -9.35 -26.26
N MET A 173 -23.28 -8.80 -26.09
CA MET A 173 -24.52 -9.58 -25.91
C MET A 173 -25.10 -10.11 -27.25
N ALA A 174 -24.54 -9.68 -28.38
CA ALA A 174 -25.05 -9.98 -29.72
C ALA A 174 -24.17 -10.96 -30.51
N SER A 175 -23.28 -11.72 -29.85
CA SER A 175 -22.65 -12.87 -30.49
C SER A 175 -23.51 -14.10 -30.22
N PRO A 176 -24.42 -14.51 -31.15
CA PRO A 176 -24.99 -15.83 -31.07
C PRO A 176 -23.82 -16.81 -31.19
N GLU A 177 -23.85 -17.80 -30.31
CA GLU A 177 -22.98 -18.94 -30.23
C GLU A 177 -22.41 -19.30 -31.62
N ASN A 178 -21.09 -19.25 -31.73
CA ASN A 178 -20.34 -19.93 -32.78
C ASN A 178 -20.53 -21.45 -32.55
N GLU A 179 -21.73 -21.97 -32.81
CA GLU A 179 -21.92 -23.34 -33.24
C GLU A 179 -21.20 -23.47 -34.58
N ILE A 180 -19.91 -23.79 -34.51
CA ILE A 180 -19.21 -24.36 -35.65
C ILE A 180 -19.90 -25.69 -35.91
N ASN A 181 -20.89 -25.65 -36.78
CA ASN A 181 -21.58 -26.81 -37.30
C ASN A 181 -20.55 -27.70 -38.03
N THR A 182 -20.15 -28.79 -37.38
CA THR A 182 -19.15 -29.75 -37.87
C THR A 182 -19.75 -30.85 -38.78
N ASP A 183 -20.86 -30.60 -39.49
CA ASP A 183 -21.55 -31.66 -40.25
C ASP A 183 -21.34 -31.66 -41.78
N TRP A 184 -20.24 -31.10 -42.32
CA TRP A 184 -19.99 -31.19 -43.77
C TRP A 184 -18.90 -32.17 -44.23
N GLU A 185 -18.08 -32.75 -43.34
CA GLU A 185 -17.00 -33.70 -43.76
C GLU A 185 -17.30 -35.19 -43.56
N THR A 186 -18.47 -35.58 -43.05
CA THR A 186 -18.93 -36.99 -43.06
C THR A 186 -19.69 -37.39 -44.32
N SER A 187 -19.90 -36.48 -45.28
CA SER A 187 -20.70 -36.75 -46.48
C SER A 187 -19.91 -37.16 -47.74
N SER A 188 -18.63 -37.53 -47.63
CA SER A 188 -17.91 -38.17 -48.75
C SER A 188 -17.60 -39.63 -48.44
N ILE A 189 -18.66 -40.44 -48.33
CA ILE A 189 -18.54 -41.89 -48.51
C ILE A 189 -19.52 -42.34 -49.61
N TYR A 190 -18.96 -43.01 -50.63
CA TYR A 190 -19.60 -43.63 -51.80
C TYR A 190 -20.19 -42.61 -52.80
N LYS A 191 -19.75 -42.56 -54.06
CA LYS A 191 -19.67 -43.67 -55.02
C LYS A 191 -18.93 -43.23 -56.29
#